data_AF-A0A1W1D275-F1
#
_entry.id   AF-A0A1W1D275-F1
#
_cell.length_a   1.000
_cell.length_b   1.000
_cell.length_c   1.000
_cell.angle_alpha   90.00
_cell.angle_beta   90.00
_cell.angle_gamma   90.00
#
_symmetry.space_group_name_H-M   'P 1'
#
loop_
_entity.id
_entity.type
_entity.pdbx_description
1 polymer ?
#
loop_
_entity_poly.entity_id
_entity_poly.type
_entity_poly.pdbx_seq_one_letter_code
_entity_poly.pdbx_strand_id
1 'polypeptide(L)' 'MEKKMINEPTLESIEDYNNNESQDKRKTVRLIVLGLIILGVIYTAIRFEFNDVSDYIGTSKYPGINTTKCGS' A
#
# COMPACT_ATOMS: atom_id res chain seq x y z
N MET A 1 -9.89 2.33 51.85
CA MET A 1 -10.29 3.11 50.66
C MET A 1 -11.05 2.17 49.75
N GLU A 2 -12.36 2.34 49.68
CA GLU A 2 -13.26 1.49 48.91
C GLU A 2 -13.01 1.74 47.40
N LYS A 3 -12.55 0.72 46.68
CA LYS A 3 -12.36 0.79 45.23
C LYS A 3 -13.75 0.78 44.59
N LYS A 4 -14.28 1.98 44.38
CA LYS A 4 -15.58 2.27 43.78
C LYS A 4 -15.67 1.66 42.38
N MET A 5 -16.12 0.41 42.29
CA MET A 5 -16.52 -0.25 41.03
C MET A 5 -17.89 0.28 40.59
N ILE A 6 -18.02 1.61 40.45
CA ILE A 6 -19.26 2.25 39.99
C ILE A 6 -19.01 2.73 38.56
N ASN A 7 -19.63 2.00 37.62
CA ASN A 7 -19.59 2.08 36.16
C ASN A 7 -18.68 1.06 35.51
N GLU A 8 -19.29 0.00 35.00
CA GLU A 8 -18.75 -0.73 33.86
C GLU A 8 -18.40 0.28 32.76
N PRO A 9 -17.22 0.16 32.12
CA PRO A 9 -16.85 1.07 31.03
C PRO A 9 -17.90 0.97 29.92
N THR A 10 -18.62 2.06 29.68
CA THR A 10 -19.60 2.16 28.60
C THR A 10 -18.89 2.49 27.29
N LEU A 11 -19.51 2.20 26.14
CA LEU A 11 -18.91 2.53 24.83
C LEU A 11 -18.59 4.03 24.68
N GLU A 12 -19.40 4.90 25.30
CA GLU A 12 -19.18 6.35 25.31
C GLU A 12 -18.01 6.81 26.19
N SER A 13 -17.51 5.94 27.09
CA SER A 13 -16.33 6.23 27.91
C SER A 13 -15.01 6.09 27.15
N ILE A 14 -15.05 5.59 25.91
CA ILE A 14 -13.89 5.43 25.04
C ILE A 14 -13.63 6.73 24.28
N GLU A 15 -12.42 7.28 24.41
CA GLU A 15 -12.04 8.60 23.88
C GLU A 15 -12.21 8.77 22.35
N ASP A 16 -12.00 7.71 21.57
CA ASP A 16 -12.09 7.73 20.11
C ASP A 16 -13.43 7.16 19.59
N TYR A 17 -14.42 6.94 20.46
CA TYR A 17 -15.73 6.41 20.07
C TYR A 17 -16.62 7.48 19.43
N ASN A 18 -17.40 7.11 18.41
CA ASN A 18 -18.34 7.97 17.69
C ASN A 18 -17.74 9.25 17.06
N ASN A 19 -16.63 9.13 16.32
CA ASN A 19 -15.97 10.27 15.67
C ASN A 19 -15.43 11.34 16.65
N ASN A 20 -15.19 10.99 17.91
CA ASN A 20 -14.54 11.87 18.89
C ASN A 20 -13.01 11.83 18.82
N GLU A 21 -12.43 11.06 17.90
CA GLU A 21 -10.97 11.05 17.73
C GLU A 21 -10.43 12.43 17.33
N SER A 22 -9.26 12.77 17.89
CA SER A 22 -8.59 14.02 17.55
C SER A 22 -8.30 14.11 16.05
N GLN A 23 -8.52 15.31 15.47
CA GLN A 23 -8.22 15.58 14.07
C GLN A 23 -6.74 15.29 13.70
N ASP A 24 -5.83 15.40 14.66
CA ASP A 24 -4.42 15.11 14.46
C ASP A 24 -4.16 13.61 14.31
N LYS A 25 -4.91 12.75 15.02
CA LYS A 25 -4.87 11.29 14.82
C LYS A 25 -5.32 10.96 13.38
N ARG A 26 -6.42 11.56 12.90
CA ARG A 26 -6.91 11.34 11.52
C ARG A 26 -5.93 11.80 10.45
N LYS A 27 -5.30 12.97 10.63
CA LYS A 27 -4.28 13.49 9.71
C LYS A 27 -3.05 12.58 9.68
N THR A 28 -2.63 12.08 10.84
CA THR A 28 -1.51 11.14 10.96
C THR A 28 -1.78 9.85 10.19
N VAL A 29 -2.94 9.24 10.40
CA VAL A 29 -3.34 8.02 9.65
C VAL A 29 -3.38 8.30 8.16
N ARG A 30 -3.94 9.43 7.73
CA ARG A 30 -3.98 9.80 6.31
C ARG A 30 -2.60 10.00 5.70
N LEU A 31 -1.65 10.58 6.45
CA LEU A 31 -0.25 10.74 6.02
C LEU A 31 0.45 9.38 5.89
N ILE A 32 0.23 8.47 6.83
CA ILE A 32 0.79 7.11 6.77
C ILE A 32 0.27 6.37 5.53
N VAL A 33 -1.05 6.39 5.31
CA VAL A 33 -1.67 5.76 4.13
C VAL A 33 -1.11 6.35 2.84
N LEU A 34 -0.99 7.69 2.76
CA LEU A 34 -0.41 8.34 1.59
C LEU A 34 1.06 7.95 1.38
N GLY A 35 1.85 7.86 2.45
CA GLY A 35 3.24 7.41 2.40
C GLY A 35 3.38 5.98 1.88
N LEU A 36 2.53 5.05 2.35
CA LEU A 36 2.53 3.67 1.88
C LEU A 36 2.18 3.56 0.40
N ILE A 37 1.21 4.35 -0.08
CA ILE A 37 0.86 4.39 -1.50
C ILE A 37 2.05 4.87 -2.34
N ILE A 38 2.69 5.96 -1.93
CA ILE A 38 3.86 6.51 -2.64
C ILE A 38 4.99 5.47 -2.68
N LEU A 39 5.29 4.81 -1.57
CA LEU A 39 6.30 3.74 -1.53
C LEU A 39 5.93 2.57 -2.44
N GLY A 40 4.66 2.16 -2.48
CA GLY A 40 4.18 1.11 -3.37
C GLY A 40 4.33 1.47 -4.85
N VAL A 41 4.03 2.73 -5.22
CA VAL A 41 4.23 3.24 -6.58
C VAL A 41 5.71 3.25 -6.94
N ILE A 42 6.58 3.78 -6.07
CA ILE A 42 8.03 3.82 -6.30
C ILE A 42 8.58 2.39 -6.46
N TYR A 43 8.20 1.47 -5.57
CA TYR A 43 8.62 0.07 -5.63
C TYR A 43 8.21 -0.58 -6.96
N THR A 44 6.96 -0.38 -7.38
CA THR A 44 6.43 -0.95 -8.62
C THR A 44 7.12 -0.34 -9.85
N ALA A 45 7.35 0.97 -9.85
CA ALA A 45 8.04 1.65 -10.94
C ALA A 45 9.48 1.15 -11.12
N ILE A 46 10.22 1.01 -10.02
CA ILE A 46 11.57 0.42 -10.02
C ILE A 46 11.49 -1.03 -10.53
N ARG A 47 10.57 -1.84 -10.00
CA ARG A 47 10.42 -3.23 -10.44
C ARG A 47 10.10 -3.34 -11.93
N PHE A 48 9.24 -2.48 -12.46
CA PHE A 48 8.88 -2.47 -13.87
C PHE A 48 10.10 -2.17 -14.74
N GLU A 49 10.85 -1.11 -14.44
CA GLU A 49 12.01 -0.70 -15.24
C GLU A 49 13.17 -1.72 -15.19
N PHE A 50 13.36 -2.39 -14.04
CA PHE A 50 14.49 -3.29 -13.83
C PHE A 50 14.19 -4.80 -13.97
N ASN A 51 12.94 -5.22 -14.26
CA ASN A 51 12.62 -6.64 -14.51
C ASN A 51 12.41 -7.01 -15.98
N ASP A 52 12.55 -6.07 -16.91
CA ASP A 52 12.57 -6.40 -18.34
C ASP A 52 13.94 -6.99 -18.71
N VAL A 53 14.12 -8.28 -18.40
CA VAL A 53 15.15 -9.09 -19.06
C VAL A 53 14.65 -9.30 -20.48
N SER A 54 15.26 -8.60 -21.45
CA SER A 54 14.93 -8.79 -22.86
C SER A 54 15.20 -10.23 -23.29
N ASP A 55 14.14 -11.04 -23.43
CA ASP A 55 14.18 -12.42 -23.94
C ASP A 55 14.50 -12.49 -25.46
N TYR A 56 14.86 -11.37 -26.09
CA TYR A 56 15.21 -11.34 -27.51
C TYR A 56 16.61 -11.91 -27.77
N ILE A 57 16.65 -13.15 -28.25
CA ILE A 57 17.87 -13.89 -28.63
C ILE A 57 18.26 -13.70 -30.11
N GLY A 58 17.79 -12.64 -30.76
CA GLY A 58 18.00 -12.40 -32.20
C GLY A 58 19.21 -11.53 -32.52
N THR A 59 19.84 -11.80 -33.65
CA THR A 59 20.85 -10.91 -34.24
C THR A 59 20.29 -10.22 -35.48
N SER A 60 20.89 -9.12 -35.94
CA SER A 60 20.47 -8.44 -37.17
C SER A 60 20.46 -9.36 -38.40
N LYS A 61 21.35 -10.37 -38.42
CA LYS A 61 21.45 -11.38 -39.49
C LYS A 61 20.47 -12.54 -39.33
N TYR A 62 20.06 -12.85 -38.09
CA TYR A 62 19.12 -13.93 -37.76
C TYR A 62 18.16 -13.43 -36.67
N PRO A 63 17.03 -12.79 -37.03
CA PRO A 63 16.07 -12.32 -36.04
C PRO A 63 15.49 -13.52 -35.28
N GLY A 64 15.45 -13.42 -33.94
CA GLY A 64 14.92 -14.47 -33.06
C GLY A 64 13.41 -14.63 -33.23
N ILE A 65 12.86 -15.73 -32.73
CA ILE A 65 11.41 -15.99 -32.78
C ILE A 65 10.70 -14.96 -31.89
N ASN A 66 9.88 -14.11 -32.52
CA ASN A 66 9.06 -13.13 -31.80
C ASN A 66 7.77 -13.83 -31.33
N THR A 67 7.75 -14.29 -30.09
CA THR A 67 6.62 -15.04 -29.49
C THR A 67 5.36 -14.18 -29.34
N THR A 68 5.46 -12.85 -29.41
CA THR A 68 4.34 -11.91 -29.29
C THR A 68 3.42 -11.90 -30.53
N LYS A 69 3.83 -12.49 -31.67
CA LYS A 69 3.04 -12.49 -32.92
C LYS A 69 2.37 -13.83 -33.28
N CYS A 70 2.44 -14.85 -32.42
CA CYS A 70 1.81 -16.17 -32.67
C CYS A 70 0.47 -16.36 -31.93
N GLY A 71 -0.27 -15.29 -31.66
CA GLY A 71 -1.56 -15.36 -30.96
C GLY A 71 -2.48 -14.19 -31.29
N SER A 72 -2.92 -14.09 -32.55
CA SER A 72 -4.09 -13.32 -32.98
C SER A 72 -4.64 -13.93 -34.25
#